data_AF-A0A1V8ZWD7-F1
#
_entry.id   AF-A0A1V8ZWD7-F1
#
_cell.length_a   1.000
_cell.length_b   1.000
_cell.length_c   1.000
_cell.angle_alpha   90.00
_cell.angle_beta   90.00
_cell.angle_gamma   90.00
#
_symmetry.space_group_name_H-M   'P 1'
#
loop_
_entity.id
_entity.type
_entity.pdbx_description
1 polymer ?
#
loop_
_entity_poly.entity_id
_entity_poly.type
_entity_poly.pdbx_seq_one_letter_code
_entity_poly.pdbx_strand_id
1 'polypeptide(L)'
;MLTDTIGRVAVVETRVSQLGSDLSEQAAMVADVQTVQSDQQRQINALTDQVTLLGGSAHDGEEPEDTGQIVDWARLDRKAAEREWRRLYEWLDGTLVPTYRITVRQLRVCWPDHPAVREELSWLRCCWVSAYRVPGAPPTAAAEWHTRWLPAALDRIGAHFEREGCTGGRHREEHLPDDVRRTVTDSDLSHMTRWLHTGLDKDLANRE
;
A
#
# COMPACT_ATOMS: atom_id res chain seq x y z
N MET A 1 -60.33 51.83 -29.55
CA MET A 1 -60.24 50.88 -28.42
C MET A 1 -60.34 49.42 -28.85
N LEU A 2 -61.36 49.00 -29.63
CA LEU A 2 -61.53 47.60 -30.06
C LEU A 2 -60.33 47.00 -30.85
N THR A 3 -59.71 47.78 -31.74
CA THR A 3 -58.57 47.31 -32.54
C THR A 3 -57.31 47.09 -31.70
N ASP A 4 -57.12 47.89 -30.65
CA ASP A 4 -56.00 47.76 -29.69
C ASP A 4 -56.16 46.51 -28.82
N THR A 5 -57.38 46.24 -28.35
CA THR A 5 -57.67 45.01 -27.58
C THR A 5 -57.48 43.74 -28.41
N ILE A 6 -57.88 43.74 -29.69
CA ILE A 6 -57.66 42.60 -30.60
C ILE A 6 -56.17 42.36 -30.84
N GLY A 7 -55.39 43.43 -31.08
CA GLY A 7 -53.94 43.33 -31.25
C GLY A 7 -53.24 42.77 -30.01
N ARG A 8 -53.66 43.19 -28.81
CA ARG A 8 -53.13 42.67 -27.55
C ARG A 8 -53.48 41.20 -27.32
N VAL A 9 -54.69 40.76 -27.68
CA VAL A 9 -55.11 39.35 -27.60
C VAL A 9 -54.26 38.48 -28.52
N ALA A 10 -54.05 38.89 -29.79
CA ALA A 10 -53.21 38.15 -30.73
C ALA A 10 -51.75 38.00 -30.25
N VAL A 11 -51.20 39.04 -29.62
CA VAL A 11 -49.85 38.99 -29.01
C VAL A 11 -49.81 38.02 -27.83
N VAL A 12 -50.86 38.02 -26.98
CA VAL A 12 -50.96 37.08 -25.86
C VAL A 12 -51.08 35.64 -26.36
N GLU A 13 -51.91 35.38 -27.37
CA GLU A 13 -52.02 34.05 -27.98
C GLU A 13 -50.67 33.55 -28.51
N THR A 14 -49.94 34.40 -29.23
CA THR A 14 -48.62 34.07 -29.76
C THR A 14 -47.63 33.73 -28.62
N ARG A 15 -47.62 34.54 -27.54
CA ARG A 15 -46.76 34.28 -26.37
C ARG A 15 -47.15 33.00 -25.63
N VAL A 16 -48.44 32.70 -25.51
CA VAL A 16 -48.92 31.46 -24.88
C VAL A 16 -48.51 30.25 -25.72
N SER A 17 -48.62 30.32 -27.04
CA SER A 17 -48.13 29.27 -27.94
C SER A 17 -46.63 29.06 -27.82
N GLN A 18 -45.86 30.16 -27.72
CA GLN A 18 -44.41 30.08 -27.56
C GLN A 18 -44.00 29.47 -26.22
N LEU A 19 -44.63 29.89 -25.12
CA LEU A 19 -44.43 29.28 -23.80
C LEU A 19 -44.83 27.79 -23.76
N GLY A 20 -45.87 27.40 -24.50
CA GLY A 20 -46.25 25.99 -24.65
C GLY A 20 -45.20 25.17 -25.39
N SER A 21 -44.53 25.76 -26.38
CA SER A 21 -43.41 25.14 -27.08
C SER A 21 -42.20 24.99 -26.16
N ASP A 22 -41.81 26.07 -25.48
CA ASP A 22 -40.65 26.09 -24.57
C ASP A 22 -40.83 25.09 -23.42
N LEU A 23 -42.04 24.99 -22.84
CA LEU A 23 -42.35 24.01 -21.79
C LEU A 23 -42.23 22.56 -22.31
N SER A 24 -42.63 22.32 -23.56
CA SER A 24 -42.52 21.00 -24.18
C SER A 24 -41.06 20.61 -24.43
N GLU A 25 -40.23 21.58 -24.83
CA GLU A 25 -38.79 21.40 -25.00
C GLU A 25 -38.09 21.15 -23.66
N GLN A 26 -38.43 21.93 -22.63
CA GLN A 26 -37.92 21.71 -21.27
C GLN A 26 -38.32 20.33 -20.72
N ALA A 27 -39.54 19.88 -20.97
CA ALA A 27 -39.99 18.54 -20.56
C ALA A 27 -39.18 17.43 -21.23
N ALA A 28 -38.83 17.59 -22.51
CA ALA A 28 -37.96 16.66 -23.22
C ALA A 28 -36.54 16.63 -22.61
N MET A 29 -35.95 17.80 -22.34
CA MET A 29 -34.63 17.89 -21.69
C MET A 29 -34.60 17.23 -20.30
N VAL A 30 -35.67 17.41 -19.50
CA VAL A 30 -35.77 16.79 -18.18
C VAL A 30 -35.86 15.25 -18.29
N ALA A 31 -36.60 14.73 -19.27
CA ALA A 31 -36.67 13.28 -19.50
C ALA A 31 -35.30 12.67 -19.88
N ASP A 32 -34.51 13.38 -20.70
CA ASP A 32 -33.15 12.97 -21.05
C ASP A 32 -32.23 12.96 -19.82
N VAL A 33 -32.29 14.02 -18.99
CA VAL A 33 -31.51 14.10 -17.74
C VAL A 33 -31.89 12.97 -16.77
N GLN A 34 -33.18 12.64 -16.63
CA GLN A 34 -33.63 11.53 -15.79
C GLN A 34 -33.10 10.17 -16.28
N THR A 35 -32.99 10.00 -17.58
CA THR A 35 -32.42 8.79 -18.19
C THR A 35 -30.94 8.67 -17.86
N VAL A 36 -30.16 9.75 -18.03
CA VAL A 36 -28.74 9.80 -17.68
C VAL A 36 -28.53 9.55 -16.19
N GLN A 37 -29.34 10.18 -15.33
CA GLN A 37 -29.25 10.01 -13.87
C GLN A 37 -29.50 8.55 -13.45
N SER A 38 -30.48 7.90 -14.07
CA SER A 38 -30.80 6.50 -13.79
C SER A 38 -29.66 5.57 -14.23
N ASP A 39 -28.97 5.90 -15.33
CA ASP A 39 -27.78 5.15 -15.76
C ASP A 39 -26.60 5.34 -14.81
N GLN A 40 -26.32 6.58 -14.42
CA GLN A 40 -25.28 6.89 -13.44
C GLN A 40 -25.52 6.17 -12.10
N GLN A 41 -26.76 6.13 -11.60
CA GLN A 41 -27.07 5.43 -10.37
C GLN A 41 -26.81 3.91 -10.48
N ARG A 42 -27.10 3.31 -11.65
CA ARG A 42 -26.76 1.90 -11.91
C ARG A 42 -25.26 1.68 -11.92
N GLN A 43 -24.48 2.58 -12.52
CA GLN A 43 -23.01 2.48 -12.55
C GLN A 43 -22.40 2.65 -11.15
N ILE A 44 -22.88 3.60 -10.34
CA ILE A 44 -22.44 3.79 -8.95
C ILE A 44 -22.72 2.54 -8.12
N ASN A 45 -23.91 1.95 -8.25
CA ASN A 45 -24.25 0.73 -7.53
C ASN A 45 -23.35 -0.43 -7.96
N ALA A 46 -23.11 -0.61 -9.26
CA ALA A 46 -22.22 -1.65 -9.77
C ALA A 46 -20.76 -1.46 -9.29
N LEU A 47 -20.25 -0.22 -9.28
CA LEU A 47 -18.93 0.10 -8.71
C LEU A 47 -18.89 -0.15 -7.20
N THR A 48 -19.96 0.17 -6.47
CA THR A 48 -20.09 -0.10 -5.03
C THR A 48 -20.06 -1.60 -4.75
N ASP A 49 -20.76 -2.41 -5.56
CA ASP A 49 -20.73 -3.86 -5.47
C ASP A 49 -19.33 -4.40 -5.78
N GLN A 50 -18.64 -3.87 -6.80
CA GLN A 50 -17.26 -4.24 -7.12
C GLN A 50 -16.29 -3.87 -5.98
N VAL A 51 -16.41 -2.68 -5.40
CA VAL A 51 -15.61 -2.24 -4.25
C VAL A 51 -15.91 -3.10 -3.03
N THR A 52 -17.16 -3.51 -2.82
CA THR A 52 -17.55 -4.41 -1.73
C THR A 52 -17.05 -5.83 -1.97
N LEU A 53 -17.00 -6.31 -3.21
CA LEU A 53 -16.37 -7.60 -3.54
C LEU A 53 -14.85 -7.55 -3.35
N LEU A 54 -14.21 -6.41 -3.64
CA LEU A 54 -12.78 -6.20 -3.44
C LEU A 54 -12.40 -5.89 -1.98
N GLY A 55 -13.30 -5.27 -1.21
CA GLY A 55 -13.11 -4.87 0.19
C GLY A 55 -13.82 -5.76 1.21
N GLY A 56 -14.64 -6.70 0.74
CA GLY A 56 -15.48 -7.60 1.54
C GLY A 56 -14.71 -8.79 2.06
N SER A 57 -13.74 -8.52 2.92
CA SER A 57 -13.24 -9.42 3.97
C SER A 57 -12.60 -8.59 5.08
N ALA A 58 -13.29 -7.55 5.53
CA ALA A 58 -13.09 -7.04 6.88
C ALA A 58 -13.84 -7.98 7.84
N HIS A 59 -13.30 -9.18 8.06
CA HIS A 59 -13.75 -10.09 9.10
C HIS A 59 -13.05 -9.70 10.41
N ASP A 60 -13.83 -9.46 11.45
CA ASP A 60 -13.35 -9.24 12.80
C ASP A 60 -12.46 -10.43 13.23
N GLY A 61 -11.16 -10.18 13.42
CA GLY A 61 -10.22 -11.10 14.08
C GLY A 61 -9.24 -11.86 13.19
N GLU A 62 -9.32 -11.79 11.86
CA GLU A 62 -8.31 -12.36 10.96
C GLU A 62 -7.28 -11.30 10.54
N GLU A 63 -5.98 -11.61 10.68
CA GLU A 63 -4.94 -10.73 10.13
C GLU A 63 -5.17 -10.58 8.62
N PRO A 64 -5.15 -9.35 8.08
CA PRO A 64 -5.46 -9.11 6.67
C PRO A 64 -4.59 -10.00 5.77
N GLU A 65 -5.21 -10.63 4.78
CA GLU A 65 -4.55 -11.59 3.90
C GLU A 65 -3.25 -11.00 3.31
N ASP A 66 -2.16 -11.76 3.41
CA ASP A 66 -0.84 -11.36 2.93
C ASP A 66 -0.76 -11.49 1.40
N THR A 67 -1.20 -10.44 0.71
CA THR A 67 -1.24 -10.39 -0.76
C THR A 67 0.10 -10.04 -1.41
N GLY A 68 1.15 -9.79 -0.63
CA GLY A 68 2.46 -9.37 -1.14
C GLY A 68 2.48 -7.91 -1.61
N GLN A 69 1.55 -7.08 -1.12
CA GLN A 69 1.58 -5.64 -1.38
C GLN A 69 2.90 -5.02 -0.88
N ILE A 70 3.42 -4.04 -1.63
CA ILE A 70 4.64 -3.32 -1.26
C ILE A 70 4.46 -2.66 0.11
N VAL A 71 5.42 -2.91 1.00
CA VAL A 71 5.45 -2.34 2.35
C VAL A 71 6.14 -0.98 2.30
N ASP A 72 5.43 0.08 2.70
CA ASP A 72 6.00 1.41 2.94
C ASP A 72 6.17 1.63 4.45
N TRP A 73 7.35 1.29 4.97
CA TRP A 73 7.66 1.36 6.40
C TRP A 73 7.49 2.77 6.99
N ALA A 74 7.69 3.82 6.20
CA ALA A 74 7.55 5.20 6.68
C ALA A 74 6.09 5.53 7.04
N ARG A 75 5.12 4.85 6.42
CA ARG A 75 3.69 5.12 6.58
C ARG A 75 2.96 4.18 7.54
N LEU A 76 3.59 3.07 7.95
CA LEU A 76 2.98 2.11 8.86
C LEU A 76 2.77 2.71 10.25
N ASP A 77 1.66 2.40 10.90
CA ASP A 77 1.52 2.61 12.34
C ASP A 77 2.26 1.52 13.15
N ARG A 78 2.28 1.67 14.48
CA ARG A 78 2.95 0.75 15.41
C ARG A 78 2.57 -0.71 15.18
N LYS A 79 1.26 -0.98 15.17
CA LYS A 79 0.73 -2.34 15.05
C LYS A 79 0.96 -2.92 13.65
N ALA A 80 0.92 -2.07 12.62
CA ALA A 80 1.20 -2.48 11.25
C ALA A 80 2.68 -2.83 11.05
N ALA A 81 3.59 -2.02 11.61
CA ALA A 81 5.02 -2.31 11.59
C ALA A 81 5.34 -3.63 12.31
N GLU A 82 4.73 -3.88 13.48
CA GLU A 82 4.84 -5.15 14.20
C GLU A 82 4.48 -6.37 13.36
N ARG A 83 3.37 -6.29 12.62
CA ARG A 83 2.93 -7.37 11.73
C ARG A 83 3.90 -7.59 10.59
N GLU A 84 4.35 -6.52 9.93
CA GLU A 84 5.29 -6.65 8.81
C GLU A 84 6.67 -7.15 9.24
N TRP A 85 7.13 -6.77 10.43
CA TRP A 85 8.34 -7.34 11.01
C TRP A 85 8.19 -8.84 11.23
N ARG A 86 7.09 -9.29 11.86
CA ARG A 86 6.82 -10.71 12.08
C ARG A 86 6.79 -11.50 10.78
N ARG A 87 6.04 -11.00 9.79
CA ARG A 87 5.95 -11.59 8.44
C ARG A 87 7.30 -11.71 7.76
N LEU A 88 8.16 -10.70 7.92
CA LEU A 88 9.50 -10.70 7.36
C LEU A 88 10.38 -11.77 8.03
N TYR A 89 10.38 -11.84 9.36
CA TYR A 89 11.14 -12.85 10.11
C TYR A 89 10.68 -14.28 9.78
N GLU A 90 9.37 -14.53 9.79
CA GLU A 90 8.80 -15.83 9.46
C GLU A 90 9.16 -16.27 8.03
N TRP A 91 9.14 -15.35 7.08
CA TRP A 91 9.54 -15.65 5.71
C TRP A 91 11.06 -15.91 5.58
N LEU A 92 11.89 -15.14 6.29
CA LEU A 92 13.33 -15.35 6.29
C LEU A 92 13.68 -16.73 6.87
N ASP A 93 13.15 -17.06 8.05
CA ASP A 93 13.44 -18.30 8.77
C ASP A 93 12.79 -19.52 8.12
N GLY A 94 11.54 -19.40 7.66
CA GLY A 94 10.78 -20.51 7.09
C GLY A 94 11.03 -20.74 5.60
N THR A 95 11.49 -19.73 4.86
CA THR A 95 11.65 -19.82 3.39
C THR A 95 13.04 -19.43 2.94
N LEU A 96 13.45 -18.17 3.11
CA LEU A 96 14.65 -17.65 2.43
C LEU A 96 15.92 -18.40 2.89
N VAL A 97 16.18 -18.46 4.20
CA VAL A 97 17.38 -19.07 4.76
C VAL A 97 17.44 -20.58 4.49
N PRO A 98 16.42 -21.40 4.83
CA PRO A 98 16.52 -22.85 4.65
C PRO A 98 16.53 -23.27 3.18
N THR A 99 15.77 -22.59 2.31
CA THR A 99 15.66 -22.97 0.89
C THR A 99 16.93 -22.59 0.11
N TYR A 100 17.46 -21.39 0.33
CA TYR A 100 18.59 -20.87 -0.46
C TYR A 100 19.93 -20.92 0.27
N ARG A 101 19.95 -21.48 1.50
CA ARG A 101 21.13 -21.60 2.36
C ARG A 101 21.87 -20.28 2.52
N ILE A 102 21.11 -19.22 2.77
CA ILE A 102 21.66 -17.87 2.94
C ILE A 102 22.66 -17.89 4.10
N THR A 103 23.87 -17.44 3.83
CA THR A 103 24.95 -17.41 4.81
C THR A 103 24.96 -16.11 5.60
N VAL A 104 25.58 -16.12 6.80
CA VAL A 104 25.80 -14.92 7.63
C VAL A 104 26.63 -13.84 6.90
N ARG A 105 27.38 -14.21 5.86
CA ARG A 105 28.11 -13.26 5.01
C ARG A 105 27.17 -12.51 4.06
N GLN A 106 26.16 -13.19 3.52
CA GLN A 106 25.18 -12.60 2.60
C GLN A 106 24.15 -11.77 3.36
N LEU A 107 23.66 -12.28 4.49
CA LEU A 107 22.75 -11.56 5.38
C LEU A 107 23.30 -11.60 6.79
N ARG A 108 23.87 -10.47 7.24
CA ARG A 108 24.49 -10.35 8.56
C ARG A 108 23.43 -10.29 9.65
N VAL A 109 23.77 -10.74 10.86
CA VAL A 109 22.89 -10.62 12.04
C VAL A 109 22.55 -9.15 12.38
N CYS A 110 23.35 -8.18 11.93
CA CYS A 110 23.11 -6.74 12.09
C CYS A 110 21.96 -6.22 11.20
N TRP A 111 21.41 -7.02 10.26
CA TRP A 111 20.46 -6.55 9.25
C TRP A 111 19.23 -5.78 9.77
N PRO A 112 18.60 -6.12 10.92
CA PRO A 112 17.43 -5.38 11.39
C PRO A 112 17.75 -3.93 11.76
N ASP A 113 19.01 -3.65 12.08
CA ASP A 113 19.49 -2.30 12.41
C ASP A 113 19.82 -1.47 11.17
N HIS A 114 19.74 -2.04 9.96
CA HIS A 114 20.00 -1.35 8.70
C HIS A 114 18.68 -1.10 7.94
N PRO A 115 18.11 0.12 7.99
CA PRO A 115 16.84 0.42 7.33
C PRO A 115 16.85 0.08 5.83
N ALA A 116 17.94 0.38 5.12
CA ALA A 116 18.07 0.03 3.70
C ALA A 116 17.99 -1.48 3.44
N VAL A 117 18.51 -2.31 4.35
CA VAL A 117 18.42 -3.76 4.25
C VAL A 117 17.01 -4.25 4.57
N ARG A 118 16.34 -3.65 5.56
CA ARG A 118 14.92 -3.92 5.85
C ARG A 118 14.04 -3.64 4.64
N GLU A 119 14.17 -2.47 4.01
CA GLU A 119 13.41 -2.10 2.79
C GLU A 119 13.62 -3.12 1.67
N GLU A 120 14.88 -3.49 1.41
CA GLU A 120 15.25 -4.42 0.36
C GLU A 120 14.67 -5.83 0.60
N LEU A 121 14.73 -6.32 1.84
CA LEU A 121 14.18 -7.62 2.21
C LEU A 121 12.64 -7.63 2.18
N SER A 122 12.00 -6.55 2.61
CA SER A 122 10.54 -6.39 2.49
C SER A 122 10.11 -6.44 1.04
N TRP A 123 10.78 -5.71 0.15
CA TRP A 123 10.49 -5.74 -1.28
C TRP A 123 10.69 -7.15 -1.87
N LEU A 124 11.80 -7.80 -1.55
CA LEU A 124 12.10 -9.15 -2.02
C LEU A 124 11.03 -10.17 -1.57
N ARG A 125 10.56 -10.07 -0.31
CA ARG A 125 9.45 -10.88 0.22
C ARG A 125 8.16 -10.61 -0.52
N CYS A 126 7.78 -9.33 -0.72
CA CYS A 126 6.57 -8.95 -1.45
C CYS A 126 6.55 -9.58 -2.83
N CYS A 127 7.65 -9.48 -3.59
CA CYS A 127 7.78 -10.13 -4.90
C CYS A 127 7.66 -11.66 -4.81
N TRP A 128 8.20 -12.29 -3.76
CA TRP A 128 8.06 -13.73 -3.55
C TRP A 128 6.58 -14.11 -3.32
N VAL A 129 5.88 -13.38 -2.44
CA VAL A 129 4.47 -13.61 -2.14
C VAL A 129 3.62 -13.42 -3.40
N SER A 130 3.86 -12.36 -4.18
CA SER A 130 3.16 -12.14 -5.45
C SER A 130 3.40 -13.25 -6.48
N ALA A 131 4.59 -13.86 -6.49
CA ALA A 131 4.91 -14.94 -7.41
C ALA A 131 4.33 -16.30 -6.99
N TYR A 132 4.21 -16.57 -5.68
CA TYR A 132 3.91 -17.90 -5.14
C TYR A 132 2.55 -18.04 -4.47
N ARG A 133 1.98 -16.95 -3.93
CA ARG A 133 0.74 -17.00 -3.14
C ARG A 133 -0.44 -16.35 -3.84
N VAL A 134 -0.22 -15.41 -4.76
CA VAL A 134 -1.31 -14.76 -5.50
C VAL A 134 -1.89 -15.73 -6.55
N PRO A 135 -3.20 -16.01 -6.52
CA PRO A 135 -3.84 -16.86 -7.52
C PRO A 135 -3.66 -16.31 -8.94
N GLY A 136 -3.27 -17.18 -9.88
CA GLY A 136 -3.09 -16.80 -11.28
C GLY A 136 -1.75 -16.12 -11.60
N ALA A 137 -0.80 -16.05 -10.66
CA ALA A 137 0.55 -15.60 -10.94
C ALA A 137 1.20 -16.47 -12.03
N PRO A 138 1.82 -15.86 -13.07
CA PRO A 138 2.44 -16.64 -14.14
C PRO A 138 3.70 -17.34 -13.62
N PRO A 139 4.02 -18.57 -14.08
CA PRO A 139 5.26 -19.27 -13.67
C PRO A 139 6.54 -18.47 -13.95
N THR A 140 6.50 -17.56 -14.93
CA THR A 140 7.61 -16.63 -15.24
C THR A 140 7.92 -15.70 -14.08
N ALA A 141 6.95 -15.31 -13.24
CA ALA A 141 7.18 -14.47 -12.08
C ALA A 141 8.10 -15.15 -11.05
N ALA A 142 7.89 -16.45 -10.80
CA ALA A 142 8.79 -17.24 -9.98
C ALA A 142 10.19 -17.33 -10.62
N ALA A 143 10.27 -17.62 -11.92
CA ALA A 143 11.54 -17.68 -12.64
C ALA A 143 12.32 -16.36 -12.56
N GLU A 144 11.66 -15.22 -12.75
CA GLU A 144 12.26 -13.89 -12.60
C GLU A 144 12.71 -13.62 -11.16
N TRP A 145 11.92 -14.05 -10.17
CA TRP A 145 12.31 -13.93 -8.77
C TRP A 145 13.63 -14.64 -8.47
N HIS A 146 13.78 -15.88 -8.95
CA HIS A 146 15.01 -16.67 -8.76
C HIS A 146 16.21 -16.11 -9.52
N THR A 147 16.00 -15.66 -10.75
CA THR A 147 17.10 -15.33 -11.67
C THR A 147 17.49 -13.86 -11.69
N ARG A 148 16.60 -12.97 -11.24
CA ARG A 148 16.81 -11.51 -11.26
C ARG A 148 16.71 -10.90 -9.87
N TRP A 149 15.59 -11.12 -9.17
CA TRP A 149 15.29 -10.35 -7.96
C TRP A 149 16.10 -10.80 -6.74
N LEU A 150 16.15 -12.11 -6.46
CA LEU A 150 16.92 -12.64 -5.34
C LEU A 150 18.43 -12.32 -5.46
N PRO A 151 19.12 -12.60 -6.59
CA PRO A 151 20.54 -12.29 -6.70
C PRO A 151 20.82 -10.79 -6.55
N ALA A 152 20.04 -9.95 -7.24
CA ALA A 152 20.27 -8.51 -7.22
C ALA A 152 20.02 -7.89 -5.83
N ALA A 153 19.04 -8.38 -5.08
CA ALA A 153 18.79 -7.94 -3.70
C ALA A 153 19.96 -8.32 -2.78
N LEU A 154 20.46 -9.57 -2.87
CA LEU A 154 21.60 -10.00 -2.07
C LEU A 154 22.88 -9.23 -2.41
N ASP A 155 23.10 -8.90 -3.68
CA ASP A 155 24.24 -8.08 -4.10
C ASP A 155 24.15 -6.66 -3.53
N ARG A 156 22.97 -6.03 -3.56
CA ARG A 156 22.74 -4.71 -2.96
C ARG A 156 22.94 -4.72 -1.45
N ILE A 157 22.44 -5.75 -0.77
CA ILE A 157 22.64 -5.92 0.68
C ILE A 157 24.13 -6.10 1.01
N GLY A 158 24.84 -6.92 0.23
CA GLY A 158 26.29 -7.11 0.37
C GLY A 158 27.04 -5.79 0.22
N ALA A 159 26.77 -5.05 -0.86
CA ALA A 159 27.38 -3.75 -1.13
C ALA A 159 27.07 -2.72 -0.03
N HIS A 160 25.85 -2.73 0.52
CA HIS A 160 25.49 -1.88 1.65
C HIS A 160 26.36 -2.19 2.88
N PHE A 161 26.49 -3.45 3.27
CA PHE A 161 27.32 -3.81 4.42
C PHE A 161 28.80 -3.46 4.22
N GLU A 162 29.32 -3.59 3.00
CA GLU A 162 30.69 -3.19 2.67
C GLU A 162 30.89 -1.68 2.80
N ARG A 163 29.94 -0.88 2.29
CA ARG A 163 29.97 0.59 2.38
C ARG A 163 29.94 1.08 3.83
N GLU A 164 29.05 0.53 4.65
CA GLU A 164 28.91 0.89 6.08
C GLU A 164 30.02 0.29 6.97
N GLY A 165 30.85 -0.59 6.41
CA GLY A 165 31.87 -1.31 7.16
C GLY A 165 31.30 -2.23 8.27
N CYS A 166 30.05 -2.72 8.18
CA CYS A 166 29.48 -3.67 9.17
C CYS A 166 30.33 -4.96 9.11
N THR A 167 31.23 -5.14 10.07
CA THR A 167 32.13 -6.29 10.12
C THR A 167 31.86 -7.09 11.39
N GLY A 168 31.03 -8.14 11.26
CA GLY A 168 30.73 -9.03 12.39
C GLY A 168 30.06 -8.34 13.58
N GLY A 169 29.20 -7.35 13.31
CA GLY A 169 28.53 -6.53 14.35
C GLY A 169 29.35 -5.34 14.84
N ARG A 170 30.56 -5.10 14.31
CA ARG A 170 31.27 -3.83 14.47
C ARG A 170 30.84 -2.89 13.35
N HIS A 171 30.23 -1.77 13.72
CA HIS A 171 29.79 -0.73 12.81
C HIS A 171 30.84 0.39 12.81
N ARG A 172 31.11 0.97 11.64
CA ARG A 172 31.81 2.26 11.60
C ARG A 172 30.88 3.27 12.25
N GLU A 173 31.29 3.91 13.34
CA GLU A 173 30.52 5.01 13.93
C GLU A 173 30.47 6.15 12.91
N GLU A 174 29.42 6.18 12.09
CA GLU A 174 29.17 7.28 11.16
C GLU A 174 27.78 7.85 11.43
N HIS A 175 27.80 8.93 12.23
CA HIS A 175 26.88 10.05 12.31
C HIS A 175 25.37 9.75 12.44
N LEU A 176 24.97 9.33 13.64
CA LEU A 176 23.82 9.97 14.28
C LEU A 176 24.37 11.15 15.10
N PRO A 177 23.75 12.34 15.05
CA PRO A 177 24.15 13.43 15.92
C PRO A 177 24.04 13.02 17.42
N ASP A 178 24.95 13.54 18.25
CA ASP A 178 25.20 13.09 19.63
C ASP A 178 23.98 13.18 20.57
N ASP A 179 22.95 13.92 20.17
CA ASP A 179 21.67 14.05 20.86
C ASP A 179 20.84 12.75 20.85
N VAL A 180 21.02 11.89 19.83
CA VAL A 180 20.36 10.57 19.75
C VAL A 180 21.14 9.49 20.51
N ARG A 181 22.44 9.71 20.77
CA ARG A 181 23.35 8.72 21.38
C ARG A 181 23.19 8.59 22.91
N ARG A 182 22.56 9.55 23.59
CA ARG A 182 22.55 9.66 25.07
C ARG A 182 21.44 8.89 25.79
N THR A 183 20.56 8.18 25.10
CA THR A 183 19.36 7.58 25.71
C THR A 183 19.40 6.07 25.96
N VAL A 184 20.55 5.39 25.81
CA VAL A 184 20.62 3.94 26.05
C VAL A 184 21.80 3.58 26.94
N THR A 185 21.51 3.09 28.15
CA THR A 185 22.49 2.58 29.12
C THR A 185 22.86 1.12 28.87
N ASP A 186 24.09 0.79 29.25
CA ASP A 186 24.91 -0.37 28.89
C ASP A 186 24.59 -1.68 29.66
N SER A 187 23.32 -2.04 29.86
CA SER A 187 23.00 -3.32 30.51
C SER A 187 21.80 -3.98 29.87
N ASP A 188 22.05 -5.05 29.11
CA ASP A 188 21.42 -6.37 29.28
C ASP A 188 21.67 -7.21 28.04
N LEU A 189 22.83 -7.86 28.03
CA LEU A 189 23.19 -8.88 27.06
C LEU A 189 23.10 -10.26 27.73
N SER A 190 22.03 -11.01 27.48
CA SER A 190 22.12 -12.47 27.47
C SER A 190 20.97 -13.16 26.71
N HIS A 191 21.33 -13.65 25.53
CA HIS A 191 20.94 -14.90 24.85
C HIS A 191 19.46 -15.32 24.78
N MET A 192 18.99 -15.52 23.53
CA MET A 192 17.68 -15.95 23.02
C MET A 192 16.63 -14.86 22.72
N THR A 193 16.66 -13.69 23.37
CA THR A 193 15.69 -12.58 23.16
C THR A 193 16.15 -11.52 22.13
N ARG A 194 17.35 -11.66 21.56
CA ARG A 194 18.00 -10.66 20.69
C ARG A 194 17.44 -10.59 19.26
N TRP A 195 16.57 -11.51 18.86
CA TRP A 195 16.12 -11.65 17.47
C TRP A 195 14.77 -10.98 17.15
N LEU A 196 14.06 -10.43 18.14
CA LEU A 196 12.67 -9.98 17.93
C LEU A 196 12.27 -8.61 18.51
N HIS A 197 13.10 -7.92 19.30
CA HIS A 197 12.67 -6.67 19.96
C HIS A 197 13.41 -5.38 19.56
N THR A 198 14.60 -5.43 18.97
CA THR A 198 15.42 -4.20 18.80
C THR A 198 14.98 -3.31 17.64
N GLY A 199 14.34 -3.86 16.60
CA GLY A 199 13.78 -3.07 15.50
C GLY A 199 12.43 -2.45 15.85
N LEU A 200 11.65 -3.16 16.68
CA LEU A 200 10.30 -2.78 17.04
C LEU A 200 10.29 -1.52 17.91
N ASP A 201 11.02 -1.49 19.02
CA ASP A 201 10.97 -0.34 19.95
C ASP A 201 11.55 0.96 19.35
N LYS A 202 12.43 0.88 18.34
CA LYS A 202 13.03 2.03 17.66
C LYS A 202 12.05 2.80 16.75
N ASP A 203 11.18 2.10 16.02
CA ASP A 203 10.15 2.73 15.17
C ASP A 203 9.01 3.33 16.02
N LEU A 204 8.84 2.84 17.26
CA LEU A 204 7.76 3.21 18.16
C LEU A 204 8.07 4.42 19.05
N ALA A 205 9.34 4.65 19.38
CA ALA A 205 9.79 5.79 20.18
C ALA A 205 9.83 7.13 19.40
N ASN A 206 9.76 7.11 18.06
CA ASN A 206 9.84 8.30 17.20
C ASN A 206 8.47 8.93 16.87
N ARG A 207 7.37 8.51 17.53
CA ARG A 207 6.00 8.92 17.18
C ARG A 207 5.15 9.42 18.35
N GLU A 208 5.77 9.87 19.43
CA GLU A 208 5.13 10.68 20.48
C GLU A 208 5.65 12.12 20.44
#